data_AF-A0A4R0YPN0-F1
#
_entry.id   AF-A0A4R0YPN0-F1
#
_cell.length_a   1.000
_cell.length_b   1.000
_cell.length_c   1.000
_cell.angle_alpha   90.00
_cell.angle_beta   90.00
_cell.angle_gamma   90.00
#
_symmetry.space_group_name_H-M   'P 1'
#
loop_
_entity.id
_entity.type
_entity.pdbx_description
1 polymer ?
#
loop_
_entity_poly.entity_id
_entity_poly.type
_entity_poly.pdbx_seq_one_letter_code
_entity_poly.pdbx_strand_id
1 'polypeptide(L)'
;MRKTPLLLVPIALLGACTWGINLDDAAKNVRTVWSGDVAASCQDLGKVTVSVMSRMGPVNRNDIKVRDELEVMARNEAAKMQADTIKPLAEPVDGSQAWGVYRCGANRVAPSRPTAAPAGQNANPGNAETFPVKN
;
A
#
# COMPACT_ATOMS: atom_id res chain seq x y z
N MET A 1 11.37 51.01 8.47
CA MET A 1 11.33 49.59 8.88
C MET A 1 9.96 49.02 8.56
N ARG A 2 9.82 48.30 7.44
CA ARG A 2 8.56 47.63 7.03
C ARG A 2 8.63 46.18 7.49
N LYS A 3 7.81 45.81 8.48
CA LYS A 3 7.70 44.44 8.98
C LYS A 3 6.59 43.75 8.18
N THR A 4 6.96 42.89 7.24
CA THR A 4 6.04 42.01 6.52
C THR A 4 5.69 40.82 7.43
N PRO A 5 4.43 40.63 7.83
CA PRO A 5 4.04 39.42 8.53
C PRO A 5 3.97 38.28 7.52
N LEU A 6 4.84 37.29 7.67
CA LEU A 6 4.79 36.02 6.95
C LEU A 6 3.57 35.24 7.46
N LEU A 7 2.48 35.29 6.70
CA LEU A 7 1.26 34.55 7.00
C LEU A 7 1.46 33.10 6.51
N LEU A 8 1.79 32.21 7.43
CA LEU A 8 1.81 30.76 7.18
C LEU A 8 0.36 30.30 6.94
N VAL A 9 0.02 30.11 5.66
CA VAL A 9 -1.24 29.51 5.23
C VAL A 9 -1.14 28.00 5.51
N PRO A 10 -2.00 27.42 6.36
CA PRO A 10 -2.09 25.98 6.46
C PRO A 10 -2.66 25.45 5.14
N ILE A 11 -1.87 24.68 4.40
CA ILE A 11 -2.35 23.92 3.25
C ILE A 11 -3.23 22.80 3.83
N ALA A 12 -4.51 23.08 4.01
CA ALA A 12 -5.51 22.07 4.25
C ALA A 12 -5.71 21.29 2.94
N LEU A 13 -5.06 20.12 2.84
CA LEU A 13 -5.35 19.14 1.80
C LEU A 13 -6.79 18.63 2.03
N LEU A 14 -7.73 19.19 1.26
CA LEU A 14 -9.12 18.73 1.20
C LEU A 14 -9.14 17.33 0.56
N GLY A 15 -9.20 16.29 1.41
CA GLY A 15 -9.47 14.92 0.97
C GLY A 15 -10.93 14.78 0.54
N ALA A 16 -11.15 14.74 -0.78
CA ALA A 16 -12.47 14.51 -1.37
C ALA A 16 -12.94 13.05 -1.13
N CYS A 17 -14.23 12.93 -0.77
CA CYS A 17 -15.13 11.77 -0.93
C CYS A 17 -14.50 10.35 -0.86
N THR A 18 -14.64 9.71 0.30
CA THR A 18 -14.16 8.37 0.69
C THR A 18 -14.72 7.15 -0.08
N TRP A 19 -15.28 7.31 -1.28
CA TRP A 19 -15.75 6.19 -2.09
C TRP A 19 -14.93 6.05 -3.37
N GLY A 20 -14.16 4.97 -3.46
CA GLY A 20 -13.40 4.60 -4.66
C GLY A 20 -12.03 5.26 -4.74
N ILE A 21 -11.16 4.99 -3.75
CA ILE A 21 -9.74 5.37 -3.83
C ILE A 21 -9.10 4.55 -4.94
N ASN A 22 -8.65 5.23 -5.98
CA ASN A 22 -7.98 4.61 -7.12
C ASN A 22 -6.47 4.82 -7.03
N LEU A 23 -5.73 3.85 -7.55
CA LEU A 23 -4.28 3.94 -7.62
C LEU A 23 -3.89 4.92 -8.73
N ASP A 24 -3.11 5.94 -8.37
CA ASP A 24 -2.61 6.91 -9.33
C ASP A 24 -1.56 6.27 -10.25
N ASP A 25 -1.41 6.78 -11.47
CA ASP A 25 -0.42 6.27 -12.42
C ASP A 25 1.01 6.33 -11.86
N ALA A 26 1.33 7.39 -11.12
CA ALA A 26 2.62 7.55 -10.44
C ALA A 26 2.85 6.50 -9.33
N ALA A 27 1.78 6.00 -8.73
CA ALA A 27 1.82 5.05 -7.62
C ALA A 27 1.95 3.58 -8.06
N LYS A 28 1.81 3.30 -9.37
CA LYS A 28 1.97 1.95 -9.94
C LYS A 28 3.33 1.31 -9.63
N ASN A 29 4.38 2.13 -9.53
CA ASN A 29 5.75 1.68 -9.23
C ASN A 29 6.09 1.67 -7.74
N VAL A 30 5.17 2.11 -6.87
CA VAL A 30 5.35 2.05 -5.42
C VAL A 30 4.94 0.66 -4.94
N ARG A 31 5.85 -0.08 -4.30
CA ARG A 31 5.57 -1.41 -3.76
C ARG A 31 5.30 -1.38 -2.26
N THR A 32 4.43 -2.28 -1.82
CA THR A 32 4.10 -2.44 -0.40
C THR A 32 4.91 -3.59 0.18
N VAL A 33 5.62 -3.33 1.27
CA VAL A 33 6.36 -4.35 2.03
C VAL A 33 5.67 -4.53 3.38
N TRP A 34 5.10 -5.71 3.60
CA TRP A 34 4.36 -6.04 4.82
C TRP A 34 5.25 -6.59 5.94
N SER A 35 6.40 -7.16 5.59
CA SER A 35 7.29 -7.84 6.53
C SER A 35 8.76 -7.59 6.17
N GLY A 36 9.64 -7.78 7.16
CA GLY A 36 11.07 -7.53 7.02
C GLY A 36 11.47 -6.07 7.29
N ASP A 37 12.77 -5.84 7.42
CA ASP A 37 13.32 -4.51 7.64
C ASP A 37 13.72 -3.85 6.31
N VAL A 38 13.08 -2.72 6.01
CA VAL A 38 13.31 -1.93 4.79
C VAL A 38 14.35 -0.84 5.07
N ALA A 39 14.48 -0.39 6.33
CA ALA A 39 15.29 0.77 6.70
C ALA A 39 16.80 0.50 6.55
N ALA A 40 17.25 -0.74 6.81
CA ALA A 40 18.66 -1.11 6.66
C ALA A 40 19.18 -1.01 5.22
N SER A 41 18.27 -0.98 4.24
CA SER A 41 18.59 -1.23 2.85
C SER A 41 18.13 -0.07 1.96
N CYS A 42 17.19 0.76 2.40
CA CYS A 42 16.61 1.84 1.60
C CYS A 42 16.82 3.20 2.24
N GLN A 43 16.79 4.25 1.43
CA GLN A 43 16.74 5.61 1.95
C GLN A 43 15.36 5.87 2.57
N ASP A 44 15.33 6.23 3.84
CA ASP A 44 14.13 6.70 4.53
C ASP A 44 13.78 8.12 4.04
N LEU A 45 12.57 8.28 3.49
CA LEU A 45 12.04 9.56 3.03
C LEU A 45 11.06 10.18 4.04
N GLY A 46 10.75 9.47 5.12
CA GLY A 46 9.87 9.90 6.20
C GLY A 46 8.65 9.00 6.36
N LYS A 47 7.58 9.59 6.90
CA LYS A 47 6.36 8.88 7.28
C LYS A 47 5.14 9.64 6.76
N VAL A 48 4.12 8.90 6.32
CA VAL A 48 2.81 9.44 5.97
C VAL A 48 1.74 8.76 6.82
N THR A 49 0.72 9.52 7.21
CA THR A 49 -0.48 8.97 7.84
C THR A 49 -1.63 9.19 6.88
N VAL A 50 -2.30 8.10 6.52
CA VAL A 50 -3.43 8.11 5.60
C VAL A 50 -4.69 7.73 6.33
N SER A 51 -5.82 8.27 5.90
CA SER A 51 -7.10 8.01 6.53
C SER A 51 -8.20 7.83 5.49
N VAL A 52 -9.03 6.83 5.72
CA VAL A 52 -10.22 6.51 4.95
C VAL A 52 -11.40 6.43 5.92
N MET A 53 -12.62 6.59 5.43
CA MET A 53 -13.78 6.37 6.27
C MET A 53 -13.83 4.90 6.69
N SER A 54 -13.89 4.62 7.99
CA SER A 54 -14.01 3.25 8.53
C SER A 54 -15.43 2.89 8.93
N ARG A 55 -16.31 3.89 9.11
CA ARG A 55 -17.64 3.72 9.69
C ARG A 55 -18.62 4.75 9.12
N MET A 56 -19.87 4.33 8.96
CA MET A 56 -20.99 5.17 8.51
C MET A 56 -22.09 5.09 9.58
N GLY A 57 -22.25 6.14 10.39
CA GLY A 57 -23.22 6.15 11.48
C GLY A 57 -22.96 5.01 12.49
N PRO A 58 -23.93 4.10 12.77
CA PRO A 58 -23.71 2.95 13.64
C PRO A 58 -23.02 1.75 12.95
N VAL A 59 -22.81 1.78 11.64
CA VAL A 59 -22.36 0.63 10.84
C VAL A 59 -20.87 0.75 10.51
N ASN A 60 -20.08 -0.25 10.88
CA ASN A 60 -18.67 -0.34 10.47
C ASN A 60 -18.57 -0.81 9.02
N ARG A 61 -17.63 -0.24 8.26
CA ARG A 61 -17.26 -0.73 6.93
C ARG A 61 -16.45 -2.03 7.07
N ASN A 62 -16.38 -2.79 5.99
CA ASN A 62 -15.55 -3.98 5.92
C ASN A 62 -14.06 -3.60 6.12
N ASP A 63 -13.42 -4.23 7.09
CA ASP A 63 -12.05 -3.98 7.52
C ASP A 63 -11.01 -4.32 6.44
N ILE A 64 -11.23 -5.41 5.71
CA ILE A 64 -10.38 -5.78 4.56
C ILE A 64 -10.42 -4.66 3.51
N LYS A 65 -11.61 -4.12 3.21
CA LYS A 65 -11.75 -3.01 2.25
C LYS A 65 -11.12 -1.72 2.74
N VAL A 66 -11.26 -1.41 4.03
CA VAL A 66 -10.60 -0.25 4.65
C VAL A 66 -9.07 -0.38 4.52
N ARG A 67 -8.51 -1.57 4.71
CA ARG A 67 -7.07 -1.83 4.57
C ARG A 67 -6.58 -1.68 3.13
N ASP A 68 -7.30 -2.25 2.17
CA ASP A 68 -7.00 -2.10 0.74
C ASP A 68 -6.97 -0.61 0.35
N GLU A 69 -7.96 0.15 0.80
CA GLU A 69 -8.08 1.59 0.54
C GLU A 69 -6.94 2.40 1.18
N LEU A 70 -6.56 2.06 2.41
CA LEU A 70 -5.42 2.67 3.10
C LEU A 70 -4.09 2.40 2.38
N GLU A 71 -3.88 1.18 1.89
CA GLU A 71 -2.69 0.85 1.11
C GLU A 71 -2.63 1.70 -0.17
N VAL A 72 -3.72 1.77 -0.94
CA VAL A 72 -3.76 2.56 -2.18
C VAL A 72 -3.49 4.03 -1.89
N MET A 73 -4.10 4.59 -0.84
CA MET A 73 -3.84 5.98 -0.43
C MET A 73 -2.38 6.19 -0.03
N ALA A 74 -1.80 5.27 0.73
CA ALA A 74 -0.40 5.35 1.13
C ALA A 74 0.55 5.31 -0.07
N ARG A 75 0.25 4.48 -1.09
CA ARG A 75 1.03 4.43 -2.33
C ARG A 75 0.94 5.74 -3.11
N ASN A 76 -0.24 6.35 -3.18
CA ASN A 76 -0.43 7.64 -3.83
C ASN A 76 0.36 8.76 -3.13
N GLU A 77 0.32 8.82 -1.79
CA GLU A 77 1.12 9.79 -1.02
C GLU A 77 2.62 9.56 -1.17
N ALA A 78 3.05 8.30 -1.16
CA ALA A 78 4.45 7.94 -1.35
C ALA A 78 4.97 8.33 -2.76
N ALA A 79 4.14 8.19 -3.80
CA ALA A 79 4.49 8.62 -5.15
C ALA A 79 4.77 10.14 -5.24
N LYS A 80 3.98 10.95 -4.52
CA LYS A 80 4.21 12.41 -4.41
C LYS A 80 5.57 12.72 -3.78
N MET A 81 6.02 11.87 -2.85
CA MET A 81 7.35 11.94 -2.22
C MET A 81 8.48 11.32 -3.07
N GLN A 82 8.18 10.91 -4.31
CA GLN A 82 9.12 10.24 -5.21
C GLN A 82 9.71 8.96 -4.56
N ALA A 83 8.90 8.27 -3.76
CA ALA A 83 9.26 7.00 -3.14
C ALA A 83 8.94 5.83 -4.07
N ASP A 84 9.54 4.67 -3.80
CA ASP A 84 9.25 3.41 -4.53
C ASP A 84 8.77 2.29 -3.60
N THR A 85 8.77 2.52 -2.28
CA THR A 85 8.41 1.51 -1.28
C THR A 85 7.66 2.14 -0.12
N ILE A 86 6.62 1.47 0.35
CA ILE A 86 5.95 1.77 1.60
C ILE A 86 5.93 0.56 2.53
N LYS A 87 5.88 0.81 3.84
CA LYS A 87 5.74 -0.22 4.87
C LYS A 87 4.79 0.27 5.96
N PRO A 88 3.80 -0.53 6.39
CA PRO A 88 2.95 -0.14 7.51
C PRO A 88 3.77 -0.10 8.80
N LEU A 89 3.54 0.93 9.62
CA LEU A 89 4.23 1.10 10.90
C LEU A 89 3.40 0.60 12.08
N ALA A 90 2.09 0.47 11.88
CA ALA A 90 1.13 -0.02 12.85
C ALA A 90 -0.06 -0.63 12.13
N GLU A 91 -0.89 -1.38 12.86
CA GLU A 91 -2.21 -1.78 12.37
C GLU A 91 -3.14 -0.56 12.21
N PRO A 92 -4.12 -0.61 11.29
CA PRO A 92 -5.11 0.44 11.15
C PRO A 92 -5.94 0.62 12.42
N VAL A 93 -6.20 1.88 12.78
CA VAL A 93 -7.08 2.26 13.89
C VAL A 93 -8.06 3.30 13.38
N ASP A 94 -9.36 3.03 13.53
CA ASP A 94 -10.45 3.91 13.10
C ASP A 94 -10.36 4.38 11.65
N GLY A 95 -9.78 3.55 10.76
CA GLY A 95 -9.58 3.90 9.35
C GLY A 95 -8.41 4.84 9.12
N SER A 96 -7.48 4.93 10.06
CA SER A 96 -6.23 5.65 9.92
C SER A 96 -5.05 4.69 10.09
N GLN A 97 -3.99 4.88 9.32
CA GLN A 97 -2.78 4.08 9.43
C GLN A 97 -1.53 4.88 9.06
N ALA A 98 -0.47 4.70 9.85
CA ALA A 98 0.84 5.28 9.59
C ALA A 98 1.71 4.34 8.74
N TRP A 99 2.41 4.92 7.76
CA TRP A 99 3.26 4.23 6.80
C TRP A 99 4.63 4.88 6.75
N GLY A 100 5.68 4.07 6.75
CA GLY A 100 7.03 4.48 6.41
C GLY A 100 7.18 4.53 4.90
N VAL A 101 7.89 5.54 4.42
CA VAL A 101 8.06 5.83 2.99
C VAL A 101 9.54 5.77 2.65
N TYR A 102 9.90 4.96 1.66
CA TYR A 102 11.30 4.66 1.35
C TYR A 102 11.59 4.73 -0.15
N ARG A 103 12.85 5.03 -0.48
CA ARG A 103 13.43 4.90 -1.81
C ARG A 103 14.52 3.85 -1.79
N CYS A 104 14.29 2.74 -2.47
CA CYS A 104 15.18 1.59 -2.50
C CYS A 104 15.93 1.45 -3.84
N GLY A 105 15.45 2.09 -4.90
CA GLY A 105 15.98 1.97 -6.26
C GLY A 105 15.58 0.67 -6.96
N ALA A 106 15.78 0.63 -8.28
CA ALA A 106 15.42 -0.50 -9.16
C ALA A 106 16.14 -1.82 -8.84
N ASN A 107 17.21 -1.80 -8.03
CA ASN A 107 18.05 -2.96 -7.74
C ASN A 107 17.55 -3.87 -6.60
N ARG A 108 16.30 -3.67 -6.13
CA ARG A 108 15.66 -4.56 -5.14
C ARG A 108 14.47 -5.33 -5.71
N VAL A 109 14.18 -5.13 -7.00
CA VAL A 109 13.12 -5.87 -7.70
C VAL A 109 13.65 -7.25 -8.06
N ALA A 110 13.74 -8.14 -7.07
CA ALA A 110 13.29 -9.48 -7.32
C ALA A 110 11.81 -9.48 -6.89
N PRO A 111 10.84 -9.44 -7.84
CA PRO A 111 9.56 -10.02 -7.51
C PRO A 111 9.89 -11.46 -7.11
N SER A 112 9.29 -11.94 -6.04
CA SER A 112 9.27 -13.36 -5.74
C SER A 112 8.68 -14.04 -6.98
N ARG A 113 9.52 -14.42 -7.94
CA ARG A 113 9.13 -15.38 -8.97
C ARG A 113 8.64 -16.57 -8.15
N PRO A 114 7.44 -17.10 -8.39
CA PRO A 114 7.21 -18.48 -8.00
C PRO A 114 8.37 -19.24 -8.64
N THR A 115 9.25 -19.79 -7.80
CA THR A 115 10.35 -20.64 -8.26
C THR A 115 9.69 -21.65 -9.18
N ALA A 116 9.96 -21.55 -10.48
CA ALA A 116 9.54 -22.56 -11.42
C ALA A 116 10.09 -23.86 -10.85
N ALA A 117 9.17 -24.76 -10.48
CA ALA A 117 9.53 -26.11 -10.06
C ALA A 117 10.52 -26.68 -11.09
N PRO A 118 11.58 -27.38 -10.67
CA PRO A 118 12.48 -28.00 -11.62
C PRO A 118 11.66 -28.90 -12.55
N ALA A 119 11.63 -28.53 -13.84
CA ALA A 119 11.03 -29.32 -14.89
C ALA A 119 11.84 -30.62 -15.00
N GLY A 120 11.39 -31.62 -14.27
CA GLY A 120 12.01 -32.92 -14.18
C GLY A 120 10.98 -33.90 -13.66
N GLN A 121 9.95 -34.18 -14.46
CA GLN A 121 9.21 -35.43 -14.49
C GLN A 121 8.21 -35.39 -15.65
N ASN A 122 8.34 -36.37 -16.54
CA ASN A 122 7.47 -36.62 -17.69
C ASN A 122 5.99 -36.59 -17.27
N ALA A 123 5.27 -35.53 -17.64
CA ALA A 123 3.83 -35.45 -17.46
C ALA A 123 3.15 -36.28 -18.55
N ASN A 124 2.77 -37.51 -18.20
CA ASN A 124 1.74 -38.25 -18.93
C ASN A 124 0.38 -37.55 -18.68
N PRO A 125 -0.36 -37.10 -19.70
CA PRO A 125 -1.63 -36.43 -19.49
C PRO A 125 -2.72 -37.47 -19.23
N GLY A 126 -3.08 -37.69 -17.97
CA GLY A 126 -4.27 -38.49 -17.68
C GLY A 126 -4.45 -38.86 -16.23
N ASN A 127 -5.07 -37.97 -15.44
CA ASN A 127 -6.04 -38.25 -14.36
C ASN A 127 -6.16 -37.08 -13.35
N ALA A 128 -6.92 -36.03 -13.70
CA ALA A 128 -7.53 -35.19 -12.67
C ALA A 128 -8.90 -35.79 -12.34
N GLU A 129 -8.98 -36.63 -11.30
CA GLU A 129 -10.26 -37.16 -10.81
C GLU A 129 -10.91 -36.13 -9.87
N THR A 130 -11.99 -35.52 -10.32
CA THR A 130 -12.87 -34.69 -9.48
C THR A 130 -13.86 -35.57 -8.72
N PHE A 131 -13.83 -35.53 -7.39
CA PHE A 131 -14.79 -36.22 -6.54
C PHE A 131 -16.12 -35.43 -6.47
N PRO A 132 -17.28 -36.07 -6.69
CA PRO A 132 -18.56 -35.37 -6.59
C PRO A 132 -18.93 -35.09 -5.12
N VAL A 133 -19.24 -33.82 -4.83
CA VAL A 133 -19.88 -33.41 -3.57
C VAL A 133 -21.33 -33.85 -3.63
N LYS A 134 -21.70 -34.84 -2.82
CA LYS A 134 -23.06 -35.37 -2.74
C LYS A 134 -23.91 -34.40 -1.92
N ASN A 135 -25.00 -33.92 -2.52
CA ASN A 135 -25.98 -33.01 -1.91
C ASN A 135 -27.14 -33.76 -1.27
#